data_AF-A0A9W6FUM3-F1
#
_entry.id   AF-A0A9W6FUM3-F1
#
_cell.length_a   1.000
_cell.length_b   1.000
_cell.length_c   1.000
_cell.angle_alpha   90.00
_cell.angle_beta   90.00
_cell.angle_gamma   90.00
#
_symmetry.space_group_name_H-M   'P 1'
#
loop_
_entity.id
_entity.type
_entity.pdbx_description
1 polymer ?
#
loop_
_entity_poly.entity_id
_entity_poly.type
_entity_poly.pdbx_seq_one_letter_code
_entity_poly.pdbx_strand_id
1 'polypeptide(L)'
;MQRDVREIDVDKISPNRRLVCSDESIENISESIRLQGQLEPVEILLVGASFRILDGEKRWRACKKLGMRRIQAVIVEPGTGDLDFISRADEIPTS
;
A
#
# COMPACT_ATOMS: atom_id res chain seq x y z
N MET A 1 -3.79 19.52 2.49
CA MET A 1 -2.79 18.76 1.71
C MET A 1 -3.56 17.83 0.77
N GLN A 2 -3.40 17.99 -0.53
CA GLN A 2 -4.14 17.21 -1.53
C GLN A 2 -3.44 15.86 -1.68
N ARG A 3 -4.04 14.80 -1.12
CA ARG A 3 -3.58 13.42 -1.34
C ARG A 3 -4.10 12.99 -2.71
N ASP A 4 -3.22 12.98 -3.71
CA ASP A 4 -3.56 12.56 -5.07
C ASP A 4 -3.72 11.04 -5.08
N VAL A 5 -4.96 10.57 -5.20
CA VAL A 5 -5.27 9.14 -5.26
C VAL A 5 -5.14 8.66 -6.71
N ARG A 6 -4.32 7.64 -6.93
CA ARG A 6 -4.09 7.05 -8.26
C ARG A 6 -4.38 5.56 -8.28
N GLU A 7 -4.79 5.07 -9.44
CA GLU A 7 -4.97 3.64 -9.65
C GLU A 7 -3.65 2.98 -10.05
N ILE A 8 -3.17 2.06 -9.21
CA ILE A 8 -1.92 1.34 -9.42
C ILE A 8 -2.20 -0.15 -9.52
N ASP A 9 -1.53 -0.82 -10.45
CA ASP A 9 -1.59 -2.28 -10.57
C ASP A 9 -1.07 -2.94 -9.30
N VAL A 10 -1.86 -3.86 -8.76
CA VAL A 10 -1.49 -4.62 -7.54
C VAL A 10 -0.20 -5.41 -7.71
N ASP A 11 0.16 -5.73 -8.95
CA ASP A 11 1.39 -6.44 -9.34
C ASP A 11 2.64 -5.55 -9.26
N LYS A 12 2.48 -4.24 -9.44
CA LYS A 12 3.58 -3.26 -9.29
C LYS A 12 3.87 -2.91 -7.83
N ILE A 13 2.98 -3.29 -6.92
CA ILE A 13 3.08 -3.01 -5.49
C ILE A 13 3.70 -4.20 -4.78
N SER A 14 4.89 -3.98 -4.21
CA SER A 14 5.58 -4.95 -3.38
C SER A 14 5.10 -4.88 -1.93
N PRO A 15 4.58 -5.99 -1.37
CA PRO A 15 4.19 -6.06 0.03
C PRO A 15 5.42 -6.15 0.93
N ASN A 16 5.25 -5.78 2.20
CA ASN A 16 6.26 -6.00 3.21
C ASN A 16 6.23 -7.46 3.69
N ARG A 17 7.24 -8.23 3.29
CA ARG A 17 7.34 -9.67 3.59
C ARG A 17 7.34 -10.00 5.09
N ARG A 18 7.64 -9.02 5.96
CA ARG A 18 7.68 -9.17 7.41
C ARG A 18 6.35 -8.91 8.11
N LEU A 19 5.36 -8.31 7.44
CA LEU A 19 4.07 -8.02 8.07
C LEU A 19 3.19 -9.29 8.04
N VAL A 20 2.95 -9.88 9.22
CA VAL A 20 1.99 -10.97 9.36
C VAL A 20 0.61 -10.36 9.54
N CYS A 21 -0.28 -10.55 8.56
CA CYS A 21 -1.68 -10.16 8.67
C CYS A 21 -2.51 -11.43 8.80
N SER A 22 -3.35 -11.49 9.83
CA SER A 22 -4.29 -12.60 10.04
C SER A 22 -5.33 -12.65 8.91
N ASP A 23 -5.62 -13.85 8.42
CA ASP A 23 -6.58 -14.10 7.35
C ASP A 23 -7.99 -13.55 7.65
N GLU A 24 -8.44 -13.63 8.91
CA GLU A 24 -9.74 -13.10 9.35
C GLU A 24 -9.87 -11.58 9.12
N SER A 25 -8.81 -10.82 9.45
CA SER A 25 -8.79 -9.37 9.21
C SER A 25 -8.82 -9.04 7.72
N ILE A 26 -8.12 -9.83 6.90
CA ILE A 26 -8.11 -9.66 5.45
C ILE A 26 -9.50 -9.95 4.88
N GLU A 27 -10.14 -11.01 5.38
CA GLU A 27 -11.47 -11.43 4.94
C GLU A 27 -12.53 -10.37 5.25
N ASN A 28 -12.56 -9.85 6.48
CA ASN A 28 -13.49 -8.81 6.87
C ASN A 28 -13.34 -7.53 6.01
N ILE A 29 -12.09 -7.11 5.76
CA ILE A 29 -11.81 -5.97 4.88
C ILE A 29 -12.20 -6.29 3.43
N SER A 30 -11.95 -7.52 2.97
CA SER A 30 -12.31 -7.93 1.61
C SER A 30 -13.81 -7.94 1.39
N GLU A 31 -14.60 -8.35 2.37
CA GLU A 31 -16.06 -8.27 2.28
C GLU A 31 -16.53 -6.82 2.22
N SER A 32 -15.98 -5.94 3.07
CA SER A 32 -16.30 -4.52 3.04
C SER A 32 -15.96 -3.88 1.69
N ILE A 33 -14.76 -4.16 1.15
CA ILE A 33 -14.32 -3.67 -0.16
C ILE A 33 -15.18 -4.26 -1.29
N ARG A 34 -15.60 -5.51 -1.17
CA ARG A 34 -16.47 -6.14 -2.16
C ARG A 34 -17.87 -5.53 -2.17
N LEU A 35 -18.40 -5.12 -1.02
CA LEU A 35 -19.73 -4.54 -0.87
C LEU A 35 -19.77 -3.06 -1.26
N GLN A 36 -18.80 -2.27 -0.83
CA GLN A 36 -18.82 -0.80 -0.98
C GLN A 36 -17.73 -0.25 -1.91
N GLY A 37 -16.84 -1.11 -2.40
CA GLY A 37 -15.64 -0.71 -3.13
C GLY A 37 -14.51 -0.28 -2.20
N GLN A 38 -13.39 0.11 -2.80
CA GLN A 38 -12.26 0.63 -2.05
C GLN A 38 -12.55 2.08 -1.61
N LEU A 39 -13.05 2.27 -0.39
CA LEU A 39 -13.30 3.61 0.16
C LEU A 39 -12.00 4.38 0.49
N GLU A 40 -11.06 3.74 1.16
CA GLU A 40 -9.76 4.33 1.52
C GLU A 40 -8.66 3.85 0.55
N PRO A 41 -7.80 4.75 0.08
CA PRO A 41 -6.63 4.37 -0.71
C PRO A 41 -5.56 3.72 0.18
N VAL A 42 -4.63 2.97 -0.42
CA VAL A 42 -3.43 2.48 0.27
C VAL A 42 -2.26 3.46 0.13
N GLU A 43 -1.42 3.59 1.13
CA GLU A 43 -0.26 4.48 1.05
C GLU A 43 0.95 3.69 0.57
N ILE A 44 1.54 4.15 -0.54
CA ILE A 44 2.69 3.49 -1.16
C ILE A 44 3.84 4.48 -1.35
N LEU A 45 5.05 4.03 -1.06
CA LEU A 45 6.28 4.74 -1.34
C LEU A 45 6.77 4.39 -2.75
N LEU A 46 7.08 5.39 -3.56
CA LEU A 46 7.81 5.17 -4.81
C LEU A 46 9.28 4.91 -4.50
N VAL A 47 9.75 3.71 -4.83
CA VAL A 47 11.15 3.27 -4.64
C VAL A 47 11.73 2.91 -6.01
N GLY A 48 12.38 3.89 -6.64
CA GLY A 48 12.90 3.75 -8.00
C GLY A 48 11.77 3.56 -9.02
N ALA A 49 11.63 2.34 -9.55
CA ALA A 49 10.61 1.96 -10.52
C ALA A 49 9.49 1.06 -9.94
N SER A 50 9.51 0.80 -8.63
CA SER A 50 8.55 -0.07 -7.95
C SER A 50 7.87 0.66 -6.80
N PHE A 51 6.72 0.15 -6.36
CA PHE A 51 5.98 0.71 -5.24
C PHE A 51 6.10 -0.20 -4.02
N ARG A 52 6.35 0.38 -2.85
CA ARG A 52 6.37 -0.33 -1.56
C ARG A 52 5.20 0.13 -0.71
N ILE A 53 4.50 -0.79 -0.05
CA ILE A 53 3.42 -0.42 0.87
C ILE A 53 4.01 0.24 2.12
N LEU A 54 3.53 1.45 2.44
CA LEU A 54 3.80 2.15 3.70
C LEU A 54 2.72 1.80 4.73
N ASP A 55 1.46 1.96 4.34
CA ASP A 55 0.30 1.65 5.17
C ASP A 55 -0.85 1.06 4.32
N GLY A 56 -1.78 0.36 4.97
CA GLY A 56 -2.90 -0.26 4.28
C GLY A 56 -2.59 -1.64 3.69
N GLU A 57 -1.59 -2.36 4.21
CA GLU A 57 -1.21 -3.69 3.68
C GLU A 57 -2.35 -4.72 3.75
N LYS A 58 -3.18 -4.66 4.80
CA LYS A 58 -4.39 -5.51 4.90
C LYS A 58 -5.36 -5.25 3.74
N ARG A 59 -5.48 -3.98 3.35
CA ARG A 59 -6.36 -3.50 2.28
C ARG A 59 -5.85 -3.95 0.91
N TRP A 60 -4.55 -3.81 0.67
CA TRP A 60 -3.91 -4.37 -0.53
C TRP A 60 -4.10 -5.88 -0.62
N ARG A 61 -3.89 -6.62 0.48
CA ARG A 61 -4.11 -8.07 0.51
C ARG A 61 -5.57 -8.43 0.22
N ALA A 62 -6.52 -7.70 0.80
CA ALA A 62 -7.94 -7.90 0.54
C ALA A 62 -8.27 -7.68 -0.94
N CYS A 63 -7.85 -6.55 -1.54
CA CYS A 63 -8.04 -6.29 -2.97
C CYS A 63 -7.40 -7.38 -3.85
N LYS A 64 -6.20 -7.83 -3.50
CA LYS A 64 -5.50 -8.93 -4.20
C LYS A 64 -6.26 -10.26 -4.07
N LYS A 65 -6.79 -10.57 -2.88
CA LYS A 65 -7.63 -11.76 -2.62
C LYS A 65 -8.93 -11.73 -3.42
N LEU A 66 -9.51 -10.54 -3.62
CA LEU A 66 -10.68 -10.32 -4.47
C LEU A 66 -10.38 -10.40 -5.97
N GLY A 67 -9.11 -10.50 -6.37
CA GLY A 67 -8.70 -10.55 -7.79
C GLY A 67 -8.72 -9.18 -8.49
N MET A 68 -8.65 -8.08 -7.73
CA MET A 68 -8.59 -6.73 -8.30
C MET A 68 -7.25 -6.53 -9.01
N ARG A 69 -7.28 -6.02 -10.26
CA ARG A 69 -6.06 -5.74 -11.02
C ARG A 69 -5.42 -4.42 -10.62
N ARG A 70 -6.26 -3.41 -10.32
CA ARG A 70 -5.86 -2.05 -9.94
C ARG A 70 -6.54 -1.66 -8.63
N ILE A 71 -5.83 -0.89 -7.82
CA ILE A 71 -6.32 -0.36 -6.54
C ILE A 71 -5.98 1.11 -6.41
N GLN A 72 -6.79 1.83 -5.64
CA GLN A 72 -6.52 3.22 -5.28
C GLN A 72 -5.36 3.29 -4.30
N ALA A 73 -4.34 4.06 -4.65
CA ALA A 73 -3.15 4.25 -3.83
C ALA A 73 -2.68 5.71 -3.87
N VAL A 74 -2.16 6.19 -2.75
CA VAL A 74 -1.50 7.49 -2.64
C VAL A 74 0.00 7.25 -2.77
N ILE A 75 0.62 7.88 -3.77
CA ILE A 75 2.07 7.79 -4.01
C ILE A 75 2.77 8.82 -3.15
N VAL A 76 3.66 8.35 -2.28
CA VAL A 76 4.56 9.16 -1.46
C VAL A 76 5.93 9.16 -2.14
N GLU A 77 6.46 10.35 -2.41
CA GLU A 77 7.79 10.53 -3.03
C GLU A 77 8.84 10.84 -1.95
N PRO A 78 9.99 10.15 -1.93
CA PRO A 78 11.01 10.32 -0.88
C PRO A 78 11.80 11.64 -0.95
N GLY A 79 11.48 12.56 -1.88
CA GLY A 79 12.26 13.77 -2.15
C GLY A 79 11.71 15.07 -1.55
N THR A 80 10.50 15.08 -0.99
CA THR A 80 9.84 16.32 -0.56
C THR A 80 9.87 16.44 0.96
N GLY A 81 11.00 16.89 1.51
CA GLY A 81 11.12 17.61 2.79
C GLY A 81 10.73 16.93 4.12
N ASP A 82 9.87 15.92 4.12
CA ASP A 82 9.37 15.19 5.29
C ASP A 82 10.05 13.83 5.36
N LEU A 83 11.36 13.85 5.61
CA LEU A 83 12.24 12.66 5.73
C LEU A 83 12.04 11.86 7.02
N ASP A 84 10.99 12.12 7.80
CA ASP A 84 10.77 11.45 9.09
C ASP A 84 10.17 10.04 8.94
N PHE A 85 9.45 9.76 7.84
CA PHE A 85 8.74 8.49 7.66
C PHE A 85 9.64 7.32 7.22
N ILE A 86 10.73 7.60 6.50
CA ILE A 86 11.59 6.57 5.92
C ILE A 86 12.53 5.99 7.00
N SER A 87 12.88 6.78 8.01
CA SER A 87 13.81 6.41 9.09
C SER A 87 13.28 5.33 10.04
N ARG A 88 11.98 4.98 9.98
CA ARG A 88 11.38 3.97 10.86
C ARG A 88 11.13 2.63 10.18
N ALA A 89 11.11 2.57 8.85
CA ALA A 89 10.60 1.40 8.14
C ALA A 89 11.65 0.32 7.82
N ASP A 90 12.92 0.69 7.61
CA ASP A 90 14.07 -0.21 7.50
C ASP A 90 15.28 0.73 7.31
N GLU A 91 16.31 0.63 8.15
CA GLU A 91 17.60 1.26 7.85
C GLU A 91 17.96 0.98 6.39
N ILE A 92 18.21 2.02 5.59
CA ILE A 92 18.61 1.87 4.20
C ILE A 92 20.13 1.68 4.18
N PRO A 93 20.71 0.47 4.01
CA PRO A 93 22.06 0.37 3.50
C PRO A 93 21.98 0.57 1.99
N THR A 94 22.30 1.76 1.53
CA THR A 94 22.87 1.88 0.19
C THR A 94 24.34 2.22 0.39
N SER A 95 25.19 1.36 -0.17
CA SER A 95 26.65 1.37 -0.17
C SER A 95 27.33 2.73 -0.15
#